data_AF-A0A0K9F279-F1
#
_entry.id   AF-A0A0K9F279-F1
#
_cell.length_a   1.000
_cell.length_b   1.000
_cell.length_c   1.000
_cell.angle_alpha   90.00
_cell.angle_beta   90.00
_cell.angle_gamma   90.00
#
_symmetry.space_group_name_H-M   'P 1'
#
loop_
_entity.id
_entity.type
_entity.pdbx_description
1 polymer ?
#
loop_
_entity_poly.entity_id
_entity_poly.type
_entity_poly.pdbx_seq_one_letter_code
_entity_poly.pdbx_strand_id
1 'polypeptide(L)' 'MVNLGDQHNEETLTIIENFIPKIKHCLHNTDYQEREDLEQEIKLKIIEKLATVRFQDAPSFWDFFS' A
#
# COMPACT_ATOMS: atom_id res chain seq x y z
N MET A 1 18.02 -20.51 -4.26
CA MET A 1 18.34 -19.26 -3.52
C MET A 1 17.31 -18.24 -3.96
N VAL A 2 16.30 -17.96 -3.13
CA VAL A 2 15.31 -16.92 -3.41
C VAL A 2 15.96 -15.57 -3.07
N ASN A 3 15.91 -14.63 -4.00
CA ASN A 3 16.52 -13.32 -3.85
C ASN A 3 15.62 -12.50 -2.91
N LEU A 4 16.10 -12.16 -1.70
CA LEU A 4 15.31 -11.43 -0.70
C LEU A 4 14.76 -10.09 -1.22
N GLY A 5 15.37 -9.50 -2.27
CA GLY A 5 14.88 -8.29 -2.93
C GLY A 5 13.61 -8.50 -3.77
N ASP A 6 13.36 -9.72 -4.27
CA ASP A 6 12.16 -10.00 -5.08
C ASP A 6 10.91 -10.19 -4.21
N GLN A 7 11.03 -10.80 -3.03
CA GLN A 7 9.89 -11.02 -2.12
C GLN A 7 9.23 -9.72 -1.64
N HIS A 8 10.03 -8.72 -1.25
CA HIS A 8 9.51 -7.43 -0.80
C HIS A 8 8.80 -6.66 -1.92
N ASN A 9 9.25 -6.83 -3.16
CA ASN A 9 8.61 -6.22 -4.33
C ASN A 9 7.27 -6.90 -4.63
N GLU A 10 7.21 -8.24 -4.60
CA GLU A 10 5.96 -8.98 -4.81
C GLU A 10 4.89 -8.67 -3.76
N GLU A 11 5.27 -8.57 -2.48
CA GLU A 11 4.35 -8.17 -1.40
C GLU A 11 3.84 -6.74 -1.60
N THR A 12 4.72 -5.81 -1.97
CA THR A 12 4.34 -4.42 -2.24
C THR A 12 3.38 -4.32 -3.42
N LEU A 13 3.64 -5.05 -4.51
CA LEU A 13 2.76 -5.11 -5.67
C LEU A 13 1.39 -5.68 -5.31
N THR A 14 1.37 -6.76 -4.52
CA THR A 14 0.12 -7.38 -4.05
C THR A 14 -0.72 -6.39 -3.24
N ILE A 15 -0.09 -5.61 -2.37
CA ILE A 15 -0.78 -4.57 -1.60
C ILE A 15 -1.36 -3.51 -2.53
N ILE A 16 -0.58 -3.01 -3.49
CA ILE A 16 -1.06 -2.02 -4.46
C ILE A 16 -2.25 -2.55 -5.26
N GLU A 17 -2.18 -3.78 -5.75
CA GLU A 17 -3.27 -4.44 -6.50
C GLU A 17 -4.55 -4.54 -5.67
N ASN A 18 -4.42 -4.88 -4.38
CA ASN A 18 -5.56 -4.90 -3.45
C ASN A 18 -6.19 -3.51 -3.24
N PHE A 19 -5.41 -2.44 -3.36
CA PHE A 19 -5.90 -1.07 -3.25
C PHE A 19 -6.48 -0.51 -4.57
N ILE A 20 -6.19 -1.09 -5.74
CA ILE A 20 -6.68 -0.61 -7.05
C ILE A 20 -8.20 -0.36 -7.07
N PRO A 21 -9.07 -1.25 -6.58
CA PRO A 21 -10.52 -1.01 -6.60
C PRO A 21 -10.90 0.25 -5.82
N LYS A 22 -10.24 0.50 -4.68
CA LYS A 22 -10.49 1.68 -3.85
C LYS A 22 -9.95 2.94 -4.51
N ILE A 23 -8.75 2.89 -5.10
CA ILE A 23 -8.13 4.00 -5.82
C ILE A 23 -9.05 4.44 -6.97
N LYS A 24 -9.45 3.50 -7.84
CA LYS A 24 -10.35 3.79 -8.97
C LYS A 24 -11.70 4.35 -8.53
N HIS A 25 -12.25 3.84 -7.43
CA HIS A 25 -13.49 4.39 -6.87
C HIS A 25 -13.33 5.84 -6.41
N CYS A 26 -12.21 6.20 -5.76
CA CYS A 26 -11.97 7.57 -5.31
C CYS A 26 -11.73 8.53 -6.48
N LEU A 27 -11.00 8.08 -7.51
CA LEU A 27 -10.68 8.86 -8.71
C LEU A 27 -11.87 9.06 -9.65
N HIS A 28 -12.99 8.35 -9.44
CA HIS A 28 -14.18 8.50 -10.26
C HIS A 28 -14.76 9.93 -10.19
N ASN A 29 -14.52 10.65 -9.08
CA ASN A 29 -14.97 12.03 -8.89
C ASN A 29 -13.93 13.08 -9.32
N THR A 30 -12.76 12.66 -9.80
CA THR A 30 -11.70 13.54 -10.32
C THR A 30 -11.88 13.77 -11.82
N ASP A 31 -11.37 14.89 -12.34
CA ASP A 31 -11.37 15.17 -13.77
C ASP A 31 -10.60 14.09 -14.55
N TYR A 32 -11.16 13.64 -15.67
CA TYR A 32 -10.63 12.50 -16.43
C TYR A 32 -9.17 12.66 -16.82
N GLN A 33 -8.75 13.90 -17.14
CA GLN A 33 -7.39 14.22 -17.52
C GLN A 33 -6.38 14.05 -16.38
N GLU A 34 -6.81 14.18 -15.12
CA GLU A 34 -5.95 14.08 -13.94
C GLU A 34 -5.96 12.67 -13.31
N ARG A 35 -6.91 11.80 -13.70
CA ARG A 35 -7.10 10.48 -13.08
C ARG A 35 -5.87 9.58 -13.19
N GLU A 36 -5.22 9.55 -14.35
CA GLU A 36 -4.06 8.69 -14.57
C GLU A 36 -2.87 9.14 -13.71
N ASP A 37 -2.56 10.43 -13.74
CA ASP A 37 -1.48 11.02 -12.95
C ASP A 37 -1.72 10.82 -11.45
N LEU A 38 -2.96 11.08 -10.99
CA LEU A 38 -3.31 10.94 -9.59
C LEU A 38 -3.33 9.47 -9.14
N GLU A 39 -3.69 8.53 -10.03
CA GLU A 39 -3.55 7.09 -9.78
C GLU A 39 -2.09 6.71 -9.53
N GLN A 40 -1.17 7.19 -10.37
CA GLN A 40 0.25 6.90 -10.22
C GLN A 40 0.84 7.54 -8.97
N GLU A 41 0.45 8.78 -8.64
CA GLU A 41 0.89 9.45 -7.43
C GLU A 41 0.46 8.68 -6.17
N ILE A 42 -0.79 8.20 -6.12
CA ILE A 42 -1.28 7.39 -5.01
C ILE A 42 -0.49 6.09 -4.87
N LYS A 43 -0.20 5.39 -5.97
CA LYS A 43 0.62 4.17 -5.94
C LYS A 43 2.02 4.45 -5.40
N LEU A 44 2.65 5.54 -5.86
CA LEU A 44 3.98 5.93 -5.38
C LEU A 44 3.96 6.24 -3.88
N LYS A 45 2.94 6.96 -3.40
CA LYS A 45 2.76 7.25 -1.97
C LYS A 45 2.58 5.99 -1.12
N ILE A 46 1.87 4.98 -1.64
CA ILE A 46 1.73 3.67 -0.97
C ILE A 46 3.10 3.00 -0.84
N ILE A 47 3.90 2.96 -1.91
CA ILE A 47 5.26 2.37 -1.88
C ILE A 47 6.14 3.11 -0.88
N GLU A 48 6.19 4.44 -0.93
CA GLU A 48 6.95 5.27 0.01
C GLU A 48 6.54 5.01 1.47
N LYS A 49 5.24 4.86 1.72
CA LYS A 49 4.74 4.56 3.06
C LYS A 49 5.06 3.15 3.50
N LEU A 50 4.92 2.14 2.66
CA LEU A 50 5.30 0.77 3.01
C LEU A 50 6.80 0.65 3.31
N ALA A 51 7.64 1.41 2.61
CA ALA A 51 9.09 1.43 2.86
C ALA A 51 9.48 2.16 4.16
N THR A 52 8.64 3.06 4.68
CA THR A 52 8.97 3.92 5.83
C THR A 52 8.15 3.64 7.08
N VAL A 53 6.99 3.01 6.94
CA VAL A 53 6.11 2.66 8.05
C VAL A 53 6.74 1.54 8.85
N ARG A 54 6.99 1.81 10.13
CA ARG A 54 7.19 0.76 11.13
C ARG A 54 5.81 0.38 11.63
N PHE A 55 5.30 -0.76 11.15
CA PHE A 55 4.11 -1.34 11.75
C PHE A 55 4.46 -1.69 13.19
N GLN A 56 3.72 -1.11 14.12
CA GLN A 56 3.77 -1.52 15.53
C GLN A 56 3.06 -2.86 15.60
N ASP A 57 3.66 -3.81 16.31
CA ASP A 57 3.04 -5.11 16.54
C ASP A 57 1.65 -4.88 17.14
N ALA A 58 0.66 -5.60 16.62
CA ALA A 58 -0.66 -5.56 17.21
C ALA A 58 -0.54 -6.02 18.67
N PRO A 59 -1.19 -5.33 19.62
CA PRO A 59 -1.14 -5.71 21.02
C PRO A 59 -1.59 -7.16 21.15
N SER A 60 -0.75 -7.97 21.81
CA SER A 60 -1.05 -9.37 22.05
C SER A 60 -2.22 -9.47 23.03
N PHE A 61 -2.95 -10.59 23.01
CA PHE A 61 -3.99 -10.87 24.00
C PHE A 61 -3.47 -10.72 25.45
N TRP A 62 -2.19 -10.99 25.67
CA TRP A 62 -1.55 -10.90 26.99
C TRP A 62 -1.17 -9.47 27.40
N ASP A 63 -0.97 -8.57 26.43
CA ASP A 63 -0.65 -7.15 26.68
C ASP A 63 -1.83 -6.41 27.32
N PHE A 64 -3.03 -7.01 27.30
CA PHE A 64 -4.22 -6.48 27.97
C PHE A 64 -4.29 -6.81 29.46
N PHE A 65 -3.48 -7.75 29.96
CA PHE A 65 -3.50 -8.19 31.37
C PHE A 65 -2.32 -7.68 32.19
N SER A 66 -1.41 -6.91 31.57
CA SER A 66 -0.23 -6.30 32.21
C SER A 66 -0.50 -4.94 32.83
#